data_AF-A0A1R1BQ01-F1
#
_entry.id   AF-A0A1R1BQ01-F1
#
_cell.length_a   1.000
_cell.length_b   1.000
_cell.length_c   1.000
_cell.angle_alpha   90.00
_cell.angle_beta   90.00
_cell.angle_gamma   90.00
#
_symmetry.space_group_name_H-M   'P 1'
#
loop_
_entity.id
_entity.type
_entity.pdbx_description
1 polymer ?
#
loop_
_entity_poly.entity_id
_entity_poly.type
_entity_poly.pdbx_seq_one_letter_code
_entity_poly.pdbx_strand_id
1 'polypeptide(L)'
;MIYASDLDQTLVYSRRALRIPEDTPGLVPAEWINGKLSAFMSAYALERLQSLPQDIVFMPVTTRTVEQYRRIHIFQTECIPKYAVTSNGGNIIVDGEVDDEWNLHIRSLLRQQAATPEEILDLFDDVLSPEWVINQRLCDELFYALLIERDKLPMERIADKIRVLETLGWESSIQGRKLYLVPSAVNKRAAVEHIRQRIGDVPVIASGDSLLDRCLLDFAQHAIAPSHGELHVERQRVPEQVPYQFTEQFGAFAADEILDYVHRIHNDQQIQIDHAVIRETV
;
A
#
# COMPACT_ATOMS: atom_id res chain seq x y z
N MET A 1 -8.74 -4.32 16.63
CA MET A 1 -8.71 -3.46 15.43
C MET A 1 -7.68 -3.99 14.44
N ILE A 2 -7.74 -3.57 13.18
CA ILE A 2 -6.65 -3.73 12.20
C ILE A 2 -6.04 -2.36 11.92
N TYR A 3 -4.70 -2.28 11.90
CA TYR A 3 -3.99 -1.19 11.26
C TYR A 3 -3.37 -1.70 9.95
N ALA A 4 -3.96 -1.32 8.82
CA ALA A 4 -3.55 -1.71 7.48
C ALA A 4 -2.77 -0.58 6.82
N SER A 5 -1.48 -0.75 6.57
CA SER A 5 -0.63 0.34 6.10
C SER A 5 0.10 -0.02 4.82
N ASP A 6 0.03 0.86 3.82
CA ASP A 6 1.04 0.86 2.76
C ASP A 6 2.45 1.08 3.33
N LEU A 7 3.45 0.64 2.58
CA LEU A 7 4.84 0.72 3.00
C LEU A 7 5.59 1.84 2.30
N ASP A 8 5.73 1.78 0.98
CA ASP A 8 6.63 2.67 0.25
C ASP A 8 6.08 4.11 0.26
N GLN A 9 6.87 5.08 0.76
CA GLN A 9 6.45 6.47 0.97
C GLN A 9 5.37 6.69 2.03
N THR A 10 5.03 5.64 2.79
CA THR A 10 4.11 5.72 3.94
C THR A 10 4.85 5.43 5.24
N LEU A 11 5.42 4.23 5.38
CA LEU A 11 6.24 3.84 6.54
C LEU A 11 7.72 3.58 6.19
N VAL A 12 8.00 3.20 4.94
CA VAL A 12 9.32 2.83 4.44
C VAL A 12 9.70 3.73 3.26
N TYR A 13 10.88 4.33 3.31
CA TYR A 13 11.29 5.38 2.39
C TYR A 13 12.61 5.03 1.72
N SER A 14 12.60 4.92 0.39
CA SER A 14 13.86 4.85 -0.37
C SER A 14 14.67 6.15 -0.22
N ARG A 15 15.96 6.13 -0.53
CA ARG A 15 16.83 7.34 -0.55
C ARG A 15 16.21 8.52 -1.30
N ARG A 16 15.53 8.25 -2.43
CA ARG A 16 14.89 9.28 -3.27
C ARG A 16 13.58 9.80 -2.69
N ALA A 17 12.94 9.01 -1.83
CA ALA A 17 11.66 9.32 -1.22
C ALA A 17 11.76 9.93 0.18
N LEU A 18 12.95 9.91 0.81
CA LEU A 18 13.17 10.45 2.15
C LEU A 18 12.67 11.89 2.30
N ARG A 19 12.89 12.74 1.28
CA ARG A 19 12.61 14.19 1.27
C ARG A 19 13.31 14.97 2.40
N ILE A 20 14.30 14.35 3.01
CA ILE A 20 15.22 14.89 4.00
C ILE A 20 16.63 14.34 3.71
N PRO A 21 17.71 14.97 4.21
CA PRO A 21 19.05 14.40 4.15
C PRO A 21 19.12 13.03 4.82
N GLU A 22 19.89 12.11 4.26
CA GLU A 22 20.00 10.74 4.78
C GLU A 22 20.72 10.67 6.13
N ASP A 23 21.58 11.63 6.43
CA ASP A 23 22.27 11.79 7.71
C ASP A 23 21.42 12.47 8.78
N THR A 24 20.14 12.76 8.48
CA THR A 24 19.20 13.30 9.46
C THR A 24 19.04 12.29 10.61
N PRO A 25 19.27 12.70 11.88
CA PRO A 25 19.06 11.82 13.02
C PRO A 25 17.63 11.28 13.09
N GLY A 26 17.46 10.05 13.57
CA GLY A 26 16.15 9.41 13.71
C GLY A 26 15.74 8.53 12.53
N LEU A 27 16.62 8.30 11.55
CA LEU A 27 16.40 7.28 10.51
C LEU A 27 17.08 5.96 10.89
N VAL A 28 16.36 4.85 10.73
CA VAL A 28 16.89 3.48 10.84
C VAL A 28 16.87 2.77 9.49
N PRO A 29 17.84 1.89 9.21
CA PRO A 29 17.82 1.05 8.03
C PRO A 29 16.62 0.10 7.98
N ALA A 30 15.93 0.01 6.83
CA ALA A 30 14.74 -0.84 6.67
C ALA A 30 14.90 -1.94 5.60
N GLU A 31 15.63 -1.69 4.51
CA GLU A 31 15.81 -2.64 3.40
C GLU A 31 17.25 -2.60 2.86
N TRP A 32 17.78 -3.77 2.48
CA TRP A 32 19.05 -3.89 1.76
C TRP A 32 18.85 -4.63 0.44
N ILE A 33 19.55 -4.17 -0.61
CA ILE A 33 19.59 -4.80 -1.93
C ILE A 33 21.05 -5.00 -2.29
N ASN A 34 21.46 -6.26 -2.52
CA ASN A 34 22.85 -6.62 -2.86
C ASN A 34 23.87 -6.04 -1.87
N GLY A 35 23.56 -6.13 -0.56
CA GLY A 35 24.41 -5.60 0.52
C GLY A 35 24.40 -4.08 0.69
N LYS A 36 23.64 -3.34 -0.13
CA LYS A 36 23.54 -1.88 -0.05
C LYS A 36 22.22 -1.46 0.58
N LEU A 37 22.28 -0.51 1.52
CA LEU A 37 21.11 0.08 2.15
C LEU A 37 20.24 0.81 1.11
N SER A 38 19.01 0.34 0.93
CA SER A 38 18.06 0.76 -0.09
C SER A 38 16.95 1.68 0.46
N ALA A 39 16.45 1.38 1.66
CA ALA A 39 15.36 2.12 2.28
C ALA A 39 15.52 2.27 3.80
N PHE A 40 14.79 3.23 4.35
CA PHE A 40 14.83 3.66 5.74
C PHE A 40 13.42 3.70 6.32
N MET A 41 13.34 3.70 7.64
CA MET A 41 12.14 3.99 8.41
C MET A 41 12.49 5.01 9.50
N SER A 42 11.52 5.77 10.00
CA SER A 42 11.74 6.57 11.20
C SER A 42 11.92 5.65 12.42
N ALA A 43 12.94 5.93 13.23
CA ALA A 43 13.19 5.23 14.49
C ALA A 43 12.00 5.36 15.44
N TYR A 44 11.40 6.55 15.50
CA TYR A 44 10.22 6.80 16.34
C TYR A 44 9.01 6.02 15.82
N ALA A 45 8.71 6.09 14.51
CA ALA A 45 7.64 5.28 13.93
C ALA A 45 7.82 3.78 14.20
N LEU A 46 9.05 3.25 14.14
CA LEU A 46 9.33 1.86 14.48
C LEU A 46 9.01 1.55 15.96
N GLU A 47 9.46 2.39 16.88
CA GLU A 47 9.15 2.24 18.32
C GLU A 47 7.63 2.27 18.58
N ARG A 48 6.92 3.20 17.95
CA ARG A 48 5.45 3.31 18.06
C ARG A 48 4.75 2.11 17.44
N LEU A 49 5.28 1.56 16.36
CA LEU A 49 4.77 0.34 15.74
C LEU A 49 4.99 -0.90 16.62
N GLN A 50 6.17 -1.03 17.23
CA GLN A 50 6.49 -2.12 18.17
C GLN A 50 5.70 -2.05 19.48
N SER A 51 5.31 -0.83 19.89
CA SER A 51 4.51 -0.58 21.08
C SER A 51 3.01 -0.50 20.80
N LEU A 52 2.54 -0.93 19.62
CA LEU A 52 1.11 -1.00 19.35
C LEU A 52 0.39 -1.86 20.41
N PRO A 53 -0.80 -1.43 20.86
CA PRO A 53 -1.65 -2.23 21.73
C PRO A 53 -1.89 -3.64 21.15
N GLN A 54 -1.93 -4.65 22.02
CA GLN A 54 -2.01 -6.07 21.61
C GLN A 54 -3.29 -6.42 20.85
N ASP A 55 -4.35 -5.62 21.01
CA ASP A 55 -5.63 -5.75 20.31
C ASP A 55 -5.65 -5.03 18.96
N ILE A 56 -4.53 -4.42 18.53
CA ILE A 56 -4.32 -3.94 17.17
C ILE A 56 -3.49 -4.95 16.38
N VAL A 57 -4.08 -5.48 15.32
CA VAL A 57 -3.36 -6.30 14.34
C VAL A 57 -2.74 -5.36 13.30
N PHE A 58 -1.43 -5.19 13.35
CA PHE A 58 -0.70 -4.51 12.27
C PHE A 58 -0.59 -5.42 11.04
N MET A 59 -0.86 -4.84 9.88
CA MET A 59 -0.82 -5.51 8.58
C MET A 59 -0.22 -4.58 7.54
N PRO A 60 1.02 -4.82 7.08
CA PRO A 60 1.55 -4.18 5.88
C PRO A 60 0.72 -4.55 4.65
N VAL A 61 0.47 -3.59 3.77
CA VAL A 61 -0.32 -3.76 2.56
C VAL A 61 0.36 -3.06 1.39
N THR A 62 1.17 -3.79 0.63
CA THR A 62 2.10 -3.21 -0.35
C THR A 62 1.87 -3.70 -1.78
N THR A 63 2.27 -2.88 -2.76
CA THR A 63 2.37 -3.27 -4.16
C THR A 63 3.61 -4.12 -4.46
N ARG A 64 4.57 -4.19 -3.54
CA ARG A 64 5.76 -5.03 -3.67
C ARG A 64 5.36 -6.50 -3.81
N THR A 65 6.09 -7.24 -4.65
CA THR A 65 5.94 -8.71 -4.73
C THR A 65 6.28 -9.39 -3.41
N VAL A 66 5.92 -10.66 -3.25
CA VAL A 66 6.31 -11.48 -2.07
C VAL A 66 7.84 -11.43 -1.88
N GLU A 67 8.59 -11.63 -2.96
CA GLU A 67 10.06 -11.54 -2.95
C GLU A 67 10.55 -10.16 -2.49
N GLN A 68 9.96 -9.07 -2.99
CA GLN A 68 10.36 -7.71 -2.66
C GLN A 68 9.98 -7.33 -1.22
N TYR A 69 8.86 -7.81 -0.71
CA TYR A 69 8.44 -7.62 0.68
C TYR A 69 9.41 -8.31 1.64
N ARG A 70 9.82 -9.55 1.35
CA ARG A 70 10.81 -10.30 2.15
C ARG A 70 12.18 -9.63 2.26
N ARG A 71 12.50 -8.64 1.42
CA ARG A 71 13.73 -7.84 1.50
C ARG A 71 13.65 -6.71 2.52
N ILE A 72 12.45 -6.32 2.95
CA ILE A 72 12.23 -5.30 3.97
C ILE A 72 12.55 -5.92 5.33
N HIS A 73 13.85 -5.91 5.63
CA HIS A 73 14.45 -6.62 6.75
C HIS A 73 13.82 -6.27 8.09
N ILE A 74 13.45 -5.00 8.32
CA ILE A 74 12.83 -4.56 9.57
C ILE A 74 11.53 -5.33 9.90
N PHE A 75 10.77 -5.74 8.87
CA PHE A 75 9.56 -6.57 9.02
C PHE A 75 9.85 -8.08 9.05
N GLN A 76 11.11 -8.48 8.93
CA GLN A 76 11.55 -9.87 9.05
C GLN A 76 12.28 -10.14 10.37
N THR A 77 12.78 -9.10 11.05
CA THR A 77 13.62 -9.25 12.24
C THR A 77 13.20 -8.43 13.44
N GLU A 78 12.70 -7.20 13.26
CA GLU A 78 12.46 -6.27 14.38
C GLU A 78 10.98 -6.08 14.70
N CYS A 79 10.11 -6.06 13.68
CA CYS A 79 8.66 -5.94 13.84
C CYS A 79 8.00 -6.92 12.87
N ILE A 80 7.94 -8.20 13.26
CA ILE A 80 7.46 -9.28 12.39
C ILE A 80 5.92 -9.32 12.42
N PRO A 81 5.22 -8.90 11.35
CA PRO A 81 3.77 -8.87 11.35
C PRO A 81 3.23 -10.29 11.16
N LYS A 82 2.15 -10.61 11.88
CA LYS A 82 1.44 -11.88 11.68
C LYS A 82 0.84 -11.99 10.26
N TYR A 83 0.36 -10.87 9.74
CA TYR A 83 -0.24 -10.79 8.41
C TYR A 83 0.48 -9.76 7.56
N ALA A 84 0.69 -10.04 6.29
CA ALA A 84 1.07 -9.04 5.31
C ALA A 84 0.33 -9.29 3.99
N VAL A 85 -0.05 -8.22 3.33
CA VAL A 85 -0.64 -8.24 2.00
C VAL A 85 0.41 -7.73 1.02
N THR A 86 0.72 -8.52 0.01
CA THR A 86 1.70 -8.17 -1.03
C THR A 86 1.03 -8.17 -2.40
N SER A 87 1.79 -7.74 -3.40
CA SER A 87 1.38 -7.84 -4.81
C SER A 87 0.06 -7.11 -5.06
N ASN A 88 -0.13 -5.96 -4.40
CA ASN A 88 -1.34 -5.13 -4.44
C ASN A 88 -2.63 -5.84 -3.98
N GLY A 89 -2.54 -6.83 -3.10
CA GLY A 89 -3.69 -7.66 -2.70
C GLY A 89 -3.72 -9.03 -3.35
N GLY A 90 -2.79 -9.31 -4.27
CA GLY A 90 -2.72 -10.59 -4.97
C GLY A 90 -2.26 -11.75 -4.10
N ASN A 91 -1.51 -11.47 -3.04
CA ASN A 91 -1.03 -12.46 -2.10
C ASN A 91 -1.24 -11.98 -0.66
N ILE A 92 -1.52 -12.94 0.22
CA ILE A 92 -1.54 -12.76 1.66
C ILE A 92 -0.44 -13.66 2.22
N ILE A 93 0.29 -13.14 3.20
CA ILE A 93 1.26 -13.86 4.01
C ILE A 93 0.68 -13.98 5.42
N VAL A 94 0.63 -15.19 5.96
CA VAL A 94 0.19 -15.52 7.32
C VAL A 94 1.33 -16.23 8.02
N ASP A 95 1.80 -15.66 9.14
CA ASP A 95 2.89 -16.22 9.94
C ASP A 95 4.15 -16.54 9.09
N GLY A 96 4.45 -15.68 8.10
CA GLY A 96 5.62 -15.79 7.20
C GLY A 96 5.41 -16.61 5.92
N GLU A 97 4.32 -17.37 5.84
CA GLU A 97 4.00 -18.24 4.70
C GLU A 97 2.89 -17.67 3.82
N VAL A 98 2.94 -17.95 2.52
CA VAL A 98 1.90 -17.50 1.58
C VAL A 98 0.61 -18.28 1.84
N ASP A 99 -0.52 -17.57 1.87
CA ASP A 99 -1.85 -18.16 1.97
C ASP A 99 -2.30 -18.73 0.62
N ASP A 100 -2.18 -20.05 0.49
CA ASP A 100 -2.58 -20.77 -0.71
C ASP A 100 -4.08 -20.67 -1.02
N GLU A 101 -4.95 -20.56 0.00
CA GLU A 101 -6.39 -20.43 -0.20
C GLU A 101 -6.71 -19.10 -0.90
N TRP A 102 -6.09 -18.01 -0.42
CA TRP A 102 -6.22 -16.70 -1.04
C TRP A 102 -5.62 -16.69 -2.45
N ASN A 103 -4.44 -17.28 -2.64
CA ASN A 103 -3.81 -17.33 -3.96
C ASN A 103 -4.69 -18.05 -4.99
N LEU A 104 -5.25 -19.21 -4.62
CA LEU A 104 -6.18 -19.97 -5.46
C LEU A 104 -7.45 -19.17 -5.77
N HIS A 105 -7.99 -18.46 -4.76
CA HIS A 105 -9.14 -17.60 -4.93
C HIS A 105 -8.88 -16.49 -5.96
N ILE A 106 -7.77 -15.74 -5.83
CA ILE A 106 -7.38 -14.69 -6.77
C ILE A 106 -7.18 -15.26 -8.18
N ARG A 107 -6.45 -16.38 -8.33
CA ARG A 107 -6.26 -17.01 -9.65
C ARG A 107 -7.57 -17.52 -10.26
N SER A 108 -8.55 -17.91 -9.45
CA SER A 108 -9.89 -18.25 -9.93
C SER A 108 -10.66 -17.01 -10.42
N LEU A 109 -10.63 -15.91 -9.65
CA LEU A 109 -11.28 -14.66 -10.03
C LEU A 109 -10.72 -14.10 -11.34
N LEU A 110 -9.39 -14.08 -11.48
CA LEU A 110 -8.74 -13.58 -12.69
C LEU A 110 -9.15 -14.34 -13.95
N ARG A 111 -9.21 -15.68 -13.88
CA ARG A 111 -9.67 -16.51 -15.00
C ARG A 111 -11.13 -16.23 -15.42
N GLN A 112 -11.93 -15.67 -14.53
CA GLN A 112 -13.35 -15.40 -14.78
C GLN A 112 -13.63 -13.95 -15.20
N GLN A 113 -12.79 -13.01 -14.75
CA GLN A 113 -13.13 -11.58 -14.73
C GLN A 113 -12.10 -10.68 -15.42
N ALA A 114 -10.93 -11.20 -15.79
CA ALA A 114 -9.86 -10.40 -16.34
C ALA A 114 -9.22 -11.06 -17.57
N ALA A 115 -8.80 -10.25 -18.53
CA ALA A 115 -7.88 -10.68 -19.57
C ALA A 115 -6.55 -11.14 -18.95
N THR A 116 -5.84 -12.00 -19.66
CA THR A 116 -4.51 -12.48 -19.26
C THR A 116 -3.46 -11.36 -19.31
N PRO A 117 -2.37 -11.45 -18.52
CA PRO A 117 -1.27 -10.51 -18.64
C PRO A 117 -0.70 -10.40 -20.06
N GLU A 118 -0.71 -11.48 -20.84
CA GLU A 118 -0.25 -11.49 -22.23
C GLU A 118 -1.16 -10.64 -23.12
N GLU A 119 -2.49 -10.84 -23.04
CA GLU A 119 -3.47 -10.03 -23.79
C GLU A 119 -3.38 -8.54 -23.45
N ILE A 120 -3.06 -8.20 -22.19
CA ILE A 120 -2.83 -6.82 -21.79
C ILE A 120 -1.56 -6.24 -22.38
N LEU A 121 -0.47 -7.01 -22.53
CA LEU A 121 0.70 -6.50 -23.24
C LEU A 121 0.44 -6.31 -24.73
N ASP A 122 -0.25 -7.26 -25.37
CA ASP A 122 -0.60 -7.16 -26.78
C ASP A 122 -1.44 -5.90 -27.06
N LEU A 123 -2.32 -5.50 -26.13
CA LEU A 123 -3.06 -4.24 -26.22
C LEU A 123 -2.14 -3.01 -26.28
N PHE A 124 -0.98 -3.05 -25.63
CA PHE A 124 -0.05 -1.92 -25.53
C PHE A 124 1.16 -2.03 -26.49
N ASP A 125 1.29 -3.09 -27.27
CA ASP A 125 2.47 -3.40 -28.11
C ASP A 125 2.85 -2.25 -29.06
N ASP A 126 1.86 -1.58 -29.67
CA ASP A 126 2.09 -0.46 -30.58
C ASP A 126 2.50 0.87 -29.91
N VAL A 127 2.44 0.93 -28.58
CA VAL A 127 2.72 2.13 -27.77
C VAL A 127 3.94 1.94 -26.86
N LEU A 128 4.18 0.73 -26.34
CA LEU A 128 5.36 0.42 -25.53
C LEU A 128 6.62 0.60 -26.36
N SER A 129 7.52 1.46 -25.89
CA SER A 129 8.76 1.80 -26.58
C SER A 129 9.92 1.93 -25.60
N PRO A 130 11.13 1.45 -25.95
CA PRO A 130 12.34 1.68 -25.17
C PRO A 130 12.69 3.17 -24.97
N GLU A 131 12.09 4.08 -25.74
CA GLU A 131 12.30 5.52 -25.58
C GLU A 131 11.75 6.06 -24.25
N TRP A 132 10.72 5.41 -23.71
CA TRP A 132 10.05 5.83 -22.48
C TRP A 132 9.84 4.70 -21.46
N VAL A 133 9.94 3.42 -21.84
CA VAL A 133 9.92 2.28 -20.93
C VAL A 133 11.36 1.87 -20.59
N ILE A 134 11.76 2.10 -19.35
CA ILE A 134 13.11 1.78 -18.85
C ILE A 134 13.20 0.32 -18.43
N ASN A 135 12.15 -0.17 -17.77
CA ASN A 135 12.06 -1.53 -17.28
C ASN A 135 10.58 -1.93 -17.19
N GLN A 136 10.30 -3.21 -17.38
CA GLN A 136 8.99 -3.81 -17.27
C GLN A 136 9.13 -5.10 -16.45
N ARG A 137 8.22 -5.29 -15.49
CA ARG A 137 8.16 -6.50 -14.69
C ARG A 137 6.72 -7.00 -14.60
N LEU A 138 6.54 -8.30 -14.84
CA LEU A 138 5.35 -9.02 -14.39
C LEU A 138 5.56 -9.42 -12.92
N CYS A 139 4.73 -8.86 -12.04
CA CYS A 139 4.83 -9.00 -10.60
C CYS A 139 4.01 -10.22 -10.15
N ASP A 140 4.68 -11.25 -9.63
CA ASP A 140 4.09 -12.51 -9.14
C ASP A 140 3.09 -13.16 -10.11
N GLU A 141 3.28 -12.97 -11.43
CA GLU A 141 2.37 -13.45 -12.48
C GLU A 141 0.98 -12.80 -12.47
N LEU A 142 0.80 -11.65 -11.80
CA LEU A 142 -0.50 -11.03 -11.58
C LEU A 142 -0.70 -9.71 -12.33
N PHE A 143 0.30 -8.82 -12.30
CA PHE A 143 0.16 -7.45 -12.82
C PHE A 143 1.48 -6.89 -13.32
N TYR A 144 1.44 -5.84 -14.14
CA TYR A 144 2.65 -5.19 -14.63
C TYR A 144 3.01 -3.95 -13.84
N ALA A 145 4.31 -3.80 -13.57
CA ALA A 145 4.92 -2.56 -13.12
C ALA A 145 5.98 -2.13 -14.14
N LEU A 146 5.76 -0.99 -14.80
CA LEU A 146 6.66 -0.41 -15.79
C LEU A 146 7.35 0.80 -15.16
N LEU A 147 8.68 0.83 -15.18
CA LEU A 147 9.46 2.01 -14.88
C LEU A 147 9.54 2.88 -16.13
N ILE A 148 9.09 4.13 -16.03
CA ILE A 148 8.88 5.01 -17.18
C ILE A 148 9.66 6.33 -17.08
N GLU A 149 9.99 6.89 -18.25
CA GLU A 149 10.38 8.30 -18.41
C GLU A 149 9.12 9.14 -18.68
N ARG A 150 8.59 9.74 -17.62
CA ARG A 150 7.28 10.42 -17.63
C ARG A 150 7.17 11.50 -18.70
N ASP A 151 8.24 12.26 -18.94
CA ASP A 151 8.24 13.36 -19.91
C ASP A 151 8.18 12.91 -21.37
N LYS A 152 8.42 11.62 -21.62
CA LYS A 152 8.38 11.00 -22.96
C LYS A 152 7.16 10.09 -23.15
N LEU A 153 6.31 9.96 -22.13
CA LEU A 153 5.14 9.09 -22.17
C LEU A 153 4.11 9.67 -23.17
N PRO A 154 3.72 8.92 -24.23
CA PRO A 154 2.72 9.38 -25.19
C PRO A 154 1.31 9.32 -24.59
N MET A 155 0.98 10.30 -23.73
CA MET A 155 -0.20 10.31 -22.87
C MET A 155 -1.52 10.09 -23.63
N GLU A 156 -1.69 10.69 -24.81
CA GLU A 156 -2.92 10.53 -25.61
C GLU A 156 -3.11 9.08 -26.05
N ARG A 157 -2.07 8.44 -26.60
CA ARG A 157 -2.13 7.04 -27.02
C ARG A 157 -2.33 6.09 -25.83
N ILE A 158 -1.69 6.39 -24.70
CA ILE A 158 -1.88 5.62 -23.46
C ILE A 158 -3.31 5.75 -22.94
N ALA A 159 -3.88 6.96 -22.94
CA ALA A 159 -5.25 7.19 -22.50
C ALA A 159 -6.27 6.40 -23.35
N ASP A 160 -6.03 6.25 -24.65
CA ASP A 160 -6.87 5.43 -25.53
C ASP A 160 -6.82 3.95 -25.13
N LYS A 161 -5.64 3.42 -24.80
CA LYS A 161 -5.47 2.05 -24.31
C LYS A 161 -6.11 1.83 -22.95
N ILE A 162 -5.98 2.78 -22.02
CA ILE A 162 -6.57 2.71 -20.68
C ILE A 162 -8.09 2.56 -20.75
N ARG A 163 -8.77 3.25 -21.68
CA ARG A 163 -10.23 3.08 -21.84
C ARG A 163 -10.64 1.67 -22.26
N VAL A 164 -9.79 0.98 -23.02
CA VAL A 164 -10.02 -0.42 -23.40
C VAL A 164 -9.68 -1.36 -22.25
N LEU A 165 -8.61 -1.04 -21.51
CA LEU A 165 -8.13 -1.80 -20.35
C LEU A 165 -9.24 -2.08 -19.33
N GLU A 166 -10.06 -1.07 -19.02
CA GLU A 166 -11.20 -1.19 -18.09
C GLU A 166 -12.21 -2.25 -18.54
N THR A 167 -12.49 -2.34 -19.84
CA THR A 167 -13.40 -3.35 -20.41
C THR A 167 -12.86 -4.77 -20.35
N LEU A 168 -11.55 -4.92 -20.11
CA LEU A 168 -10.86 -6.19 -19.97
C LEU A 168 -10.66 -6.59 -18.51
N GLY A 169 -11.24 -5.85 -17.55
CA GLY A 169 -11.12 -6.12 -16.12
C GLY A 169 -9.80 -5.66 -15.50
N TRP A 170 -9.12 -4.70 -16.14
CA TRP A 170 -7.85 -4.13 -15.69
C TRP A 170 -7.94 -2.62 -15.52
N GLU A 171 -7.13 -2.11 -14.61
CA GLU A 171 -6.99 -0.70 -14.28
C GLU A 171 -5.53 -0.27 -14.44
N SER A 172 -5.34 1.04 -14.59
CA SER A 172 -4.01 1.63 -14.67
C SER A 172 -3.81 2.66 -13.58
N SER A 173 -2.58 2.76 -13.08
CA SER A 173 -2.17 3.81 -12.15
C SER A 173 -0.77 4.28 -12.47
N ILE A 174 -0.60 5.59 -12.68
CA ILE A 174 0.73 6.20 -12.85
C ILE A 174 1.14 6.79 -11.51
N GLN A 175 2.15 6.17 -10.88
CA GLN A 175 2.70 6.56 -9.59
C GLN A 175 4.13 7.08 -9.74
N GLY A 176 4.31 8.40 -9.71
CA GLY A 176 5.62 9.01 -9.94
C GLY A 176 6.22 8.60 -11.30
N ARG A 177 7.18 7.66 -11.29
CA ARG A 177 7.85 7.08 -12.48
C ARG A 177 7.42 5.64 -12.78
N LYS A 178 6.35 5.15 -12.16
CA LYS A 178 5.83 3.80 -12.41
C LYS A 178 4.47 3.87 -13.08
N LEU A 179 4.27 3.11 -14.16
CA LEU A 179 2.95 2.78 -14.67
C LEU A 179 2.62 1.37 -14.21
N TYR A 180 1.57 1.24 -13.42
CA TYR A 180 0.98 -0.04 -13.06
C TYR A 180 -0.19 -0.34 -13.99
N LEU A 181 -0.25 -1.58 -14.47
CA LEU A 181 -1.43 -2.17 -15.09
C LEU A 181 -1.82 -3.33 -14.20
N VAL A 182 -2.99 -3.28 -13.57
CA VAL A 182 -3.40 -4.22 -12.52
C VAL A 182 -4.82 -4.71 -12.77
N PRO A 183 -5.13 -6.01 -12.65
CA PRO A 183 -6.52 -6.46 -12.69
C PRO A 183 -7.32 -5.84 -11.55
N SER A 184 -8.56 -5.42 -11.79
CA SER A 184 -9.42 -4.82 -10.75
C SER A 184 -9.66 -5.76 -9.56
N ALA A 185 -9.67 -7.08 -9.80
CA ALA A 185 -9.78 -8.10 -8.77
C ALA A 185 -8.57 -8.17 -7.82
N VAL A 186 -7.40 -7.65 -8.24
CA VAL A 186 -6.17 -7.58 -7.43
C VAL A 186 -6.06 -6.19 -6.80
N ASN A 187 -6.72 -6.02 -5.66
CA ASN A 187 -6.68 -4.78 -4.90
C ASN A 187 -6.45 -5.00 -3.40
N LYS A 188 -5.84 -3.99 -2.78
CA LYS A 188 -5.44 -3.99 -1.37
C LYS A 188 -6.61 -4.22 -0.43
N ARG A 189 -7.75 -3.57 -0.70
CA ARG A 189 -8.97 -3.68 0.11
C ARG A 189 -9.42 -5.11 0.25
N ALA A 190 -9.58 -5.85 -0.86
CA ALA A 190 -10.16 -7.19 -0.84
C ALA A 190 -9.38 -8.16 0.05
N ALA A 191 -8.04 -8.09 0.02
CA ALA A 191 -7.18 -8.90 0.88
C ALA A 191 -7.31 -8.52 2.37
N VAL A 192 -7.37 -7.23 2.68
CA VAL A 192 -7.58 -6.76 4.06
C VAL A 192 -8.97 -7.17 4.57
N GLU A 193 -10.00 -7.05 3.74
CA GLU A 193 -11.38 -7.45 4.05
C GLU A 193 -11.49 -8.96 4.32
N HIS A 194 -10.81 -9.78 3.52
CA HIS A 194 -10.72 -11.24 3.73
C HIS A 194 -10.13 -11.60 5.10
N ILE A 195 -9.03 -10.96 5.50
CA ILE A 195 -8.42 -11.18 6.81
C ILE A 195 -9.33 -10.63 7.92
N ARG A 196 -9.92 -9.45 7.73
CA ARG A 196 -10.85 -8.83 8.68
C ARG A 196 -12.02 -9.77 9.01
N GLN A 197 -12.60 -10.41 7.99
CA GLN A 197 -13.67 -11.40 8.17
C GLN A 197 -13.19 -12.63 8.95
N ARG A 198 -11.97 -13.11 8.71
CA ARG A 198 -11.38 -14.24 9.44
C ARG A 198 -11.11 -13.94 10.92
N ILE A 199 -10.79 -12.69 11.28
CA ILE A 199 -10.42 -12.32 12.66
C ILE A 199 -11.56 -11.65 13.46
N GLY A 200 -12.76 -11.53 12.90
CA GLY A 200 -13.96 -11.10 13.64
C GLY A 200 -14.50 -9.70 13.36
N ASP A 201 -14.37 -9.22 12.12
CA ASP A 201 -15.01 -7.98 11.62
C ASP A 201 -14.69 -6.69 12.41
N VAL A 202 -13.43 -6.58 12.85
CA VAL A 202 -12.96 -5.45 13.68
C VAL A 202 -12.78 -4.14 12.87
N PRO A 203 -12.83 -2.96 13.52
CA PRO A 203 -12.52 -1.69 12.85
C PRO A 203 -11.13 -1.66 12.22
N VAL A 204 -11.02 -0.98 11.09
CA VAL A 204 -9.80 -0.81 10.29
C VAL A 204 -9.37 0.65 10.34
N ILE A 205 -8.09 0.86 10.68
CA ILE A 205 -7.35 2.10 10.45
C ILE A 205 -6.46 1.85 9.23
N ALA A 206 -6.45 2.77 8.27
CA ALA A 206 -5.61 2.67 7.09
C ALA A 206 -4.66 3.86 6.89
N SER A 207 -3.50 3.58 6.30
CA SER A 207 -2.64 4.63 5.76
C SER A 207 -2.00 4.27 4.43
N GLY A 208 -1.82 5.28 3.58
CA GLY A 208 -1.19 5.15 2.27
C GLY A 208 -1.01 6.50 1.58
N ASP A 209 -0.07 6.57 0.64
CA ASP A 209 0.32 7.83 -0.03
C ASP A 209 -0.26 7.94 -1.45
N SER A 210 -0.61 6.82 -2.07
CA SER A 210 -0.83 6.73 -3.51
C SER A 210 -2.29 6.56 -3.89
N LEU A 211 -2.62 6.83 -5.16
CA LEU A 211 -3.99 6.61 -5.65
C LEU A 211 -4.41 5.13 -5.62
N LEU A 212 -3.48 4.17 -5.65
CA LEU A 212 -3.81 2.74 -5.48
C LEU A 212 -4.29 2.43 -4.05
N ASP A 213 -3.86 3.22 -3.08
CA ASP A 213 -4.27 3.06 -1.68
C ASP A 213 -5.68 3.55 -1.42
N ARG A 214 -6.26 4.32 -2.34
CA ARG A 214 -7.62 4.87 -2.20
C ARG A 214 -8.66 3.80 -1.88
N CYS A 215 -8.58 2.64 -2.54
CA CYS A 215 -9.49 1.52 -2.26
C CYS A 215 -9.42 1.04 -0.81
N LEU A 216 -8.23 1.07 -0.20
CA LEU A 216 -7.99 0.70 1.19
C LEU A 216 -8.44 1.81 2.14
N LEU A 217 -8.11 3.06 1.85
CA LEU A 217 -8.47 4.21 2.70
C LEU A 217 -9.98 4.45 2.72
N ASP A 218 -10.67 4.32 1.58
CA ASP A 218 -12.14 4.45 1.48
C ASP A 218 -12.88 3.32 2.21
N PHE A 219 -12.23 2.16 2.39
CA PHE A 219 -12.77 1.02 3.13
C PHE A 219 -12.61 1.15 4.65
N ALA A 220 -11.58 1.87 5.10
CA ALA A 220 -11.27 1.99 6.51
C ALA A 220 -12.23 2.93 7.24
N GLN A 221 -12.49 2.64 8.52
CA GLN A 221 -13.26 3.54 9.38
C GLN A 221 -12.47 4.81 9.72
N HIS A 222 -11.15 4.69 9.73
CA HIS A 222 -10.21 5.77 10.03
C HIS A 222 -9.08 5.72 9.01
N ALA A 223 -8.79 6.85 8.37
CA ALA A 223 -7.80 6.92 7.31
C ALA A 223 -6.89 8.15 7.47
N ILE A 224 -5.59 7.92 7.34
CA ILE A 224 -4.57 8.97 7.33
C ILE A 224 -3.61 8.78 6.14
N ALA A 225 -3.25 9.87 5.47
CA ALA A 225 -2.30 9.85 4.36
C ALA A 225 -1.15 10.86 4.62
N PRO A 226 0.07 10.59 4.15
CA PRO A 226 1.14 11.57 4.24
C PRO A 226 0.89 12.74 3.28
N SER A 227 1.30 13.95 3.67
CA SER A 227 1.14 15.19 2.87
C SER A 227 2.08 15.31 1.65
N HIS A 228 2.81 14.24 1.28
CA HIS A 228 3.73 14.23 0.13
C HIS A 228 3.37 13.25 -0.98
N GLY A 229 2.32 12.45 -0.78
CA GLY A 229 1.86 11.43 -1.73
C GLY A 229 0.95 11.96 -2.83
N GLU A 230 0.55 11.09 -3.75
CA GLU A 230 -0.38 11.40 -4.83
C GLU A 230 -1.77 11.76 -4.31
N LEU A 231 -2.20 11.12 -3.21
CA LEU A 231 -3.46 11.47 -2.54
C LEU A 231 -3.46 12.91 -2.04
N HIS A 232 -2.31 13.45 -1.62
CA HIS A 232 -2.21 14.84 -1.21
C HIS A 232 -2.31 15.79 -2.40
N VAL A 233 -1.70 15.44 -3.54
CA VAL A 233 -1.85 16.21 -4.79
C VAL A 233 -3.31 16.20 -5.25
N GLU A 234 -3.98 15.05 -5.17
CA GLU A 234 -5.39 14.93 -5.55
C GLU A 234 -6.32 15.71 -4.60
N ARG A 235 -6.04 15.68 -3.29
CA ARG A 235 -6.72 16.49 -2.28
C ARG A 235 -6.66 17.99 -2.61
N GLN A 236 -5.54 18.48 -3.13
CA GLN A 236 -5.40 19.89 -3.52
C GLN A 236 -6.25 20.24 -4.76
N ARG A 237 -6.51 19.27 -5.63
CA ARG A 237 -7.32 19.46 -6.86
C ARG A 237 -8.81 19.34 -6.59
N VAL A 238 -9.22 18.29 -5.86
CA VAL A 238 -10.60 17.92 -5.61
C VAL A 238 -10.81 17.55 -4.13
N PRO A 239 -10.77 18.54 -3.21
CA PRO A 239 -10.79 18.28 -1.77
C PRO A 239 -11.93 17.33 -1.35
N GLU A 240 -13.14 17.59 -1.83
CA GLU A 240 -14.35 16.84 -1.48
C GLU A 240 -14.27 15.34 -1.77
N GLN A 241 -13.40 14.92 -2.69
CA GLN A 241 -13.24 13.51 -3.08
C GLN A 241 -12.17 12.77 -2.26
N VAL A 242 -11.41 13.47 -1.42
CA VAL A 242 -10.30 12.91 -0.64
C VAL A 242 -10.49 13.34 0.83
N PRO A 243 -11.39 12.69 1.59
CA PRO A 243 -11.80 13.14 2.92
C PRO A 243 -10.92 12.56 4.07
N TYR A 244 -9.65 12.26 3.82
CA TYR A 244 -8.75 11.64 4.81
C TYR A 244 -8.09 12.70 5.71
N GLN A 245 -7.61 12.26 6.87
CA GLN A 245 -6.63 13.06 7.62
C GLN A 245 -5.30 13.06 6.86
N PHE A 246 -4.59 14.19 6.86
CA PHE A 246 -3.24 14.28 6.31
C PHE A 246 -2.25 14.66 7.40
N THR A 247 -1.01 14.17 7.28
CA THR A 247 0.09 14.56 8.16
C THR A 247 0.48 16.02 7.94
N GLU A 248 0.95 16.69 8.98
CA GLU A 248 1.58 18.00 8.88
C GLU A 248 3.03 17.85 8.41
N GLN A 249 3.75 16.85 8.93
CA GLN A 249 5.09 16.51 8.48
C GLN A 249 5.13 15.87 7.09
N PHE A 250 6.25 16.11 6.42
CA PHE A 250 6.61 15.60 5.09
C PHE A 250 7.76 14.61 5.17
N GLY A 251 7.87 13.74 4.16
CA GLY A 251 8.97 12.79 4.05
C GLY A 251 8.91 11.69 5.10
N ALA A 252 10.07 11.17 5.49
CA ALA A 252 10.16 9.99 6.35
C ALA A 252 9.46 10.16 7.72
N PHE A 253 9.42 11.37 8.27
CA PHE A 253 8.81 11.64 9.58
C PHE A 253 7.29 11.84 9.53
N ALA A 254 6.68 11.84 8.34
CA ALA A 254 5.22 11.67 8.25
C ALA A 254 4.76 10.35 8.89
N ALA A 255 5.63 9.31 8.87
CA ALA A 255 5.37 8.04 9.53
C ALA A 255 5.15 8.19 11.05
N ASP A 256 5.78 9.17 11.69
CA ASP A 256 5.65 9.40 13.13
C ASP A 256 4.21 9.80 13.49
N GLU A 257 3.68 10.76 12.74
CA GLU A 257 2.29 11.22 12.90
C GLU A 257 1.27 10.16 12.50
N ILE A 258 1.56 9.34 11.49
CA ILE A 258 0.72 8.22 11.11
C ILE A 258 0.57 7.24 12.28
N LEU A 259 1.68 6.88 12.94
CA LEU A 259 1.62 5.97 14.07
C LEU A 259 0.99 6.61 15.31
N ASP A 260 1.24 7.90 15.57
CA ASP A 260 0.56 8.62 16.66
C ASP A 260 -0.95 8.74 16.42
N TYR A 261 -1.37 8.90 15.16
CA TYR A 261 -2.78 8.82 14.77
C TYR A 261 -3.39 7.47 15.12
N VAL A 262 -2.71 6.35 14.79
CA VAL A 262 -3.19 5.00 15.10
C VAL A 262 -3.39 4.81 16.60
N HIS A 263 -2.39 5.20 17.40
CA HIS A 263 -2.47 5.14 18.86
C HIS A 263 -3.61 6.01 19.43
N ARG A 264 -3.78 7.22 18.91
CA ARG A 264 -4.85 8.12 19.35
C ARG A 264 -6.23 7.54 19.05
N ILE A 265 -6.46 7.03 17.84
CA ILE A 265 -7.75 6.46 17.45
C ILE A 265 -8.09 5.24 18.32
N HIS A 266 -7.11 4.41 18.64
CA HIS A 266 -7.31 3.29 19.56
C HIS A 266 -7.71 3.78 20.97
N ASN A 267 -6.98 4.74 21.53
CA ASN A 267 -7.29 5.29 22.85
C ASN A 267 -8.69 5.92 22.90
N ASP A 268 -9.06 6.67 21.86
CA ASP A 268 -10.39 7.30 21.74
C ASP A 268 -11.51 6.25 21.73
N GLN A 269 -11.28 5.10 21.07
CA GLN A 269 -12.24 3.98 21.06
C GLN A 269 -12.36 3.29 22.42
N GLN A 270 -11.25 3.06 23.13
CA GLN A 270 -11.28 2.44 24.46
C GLN A 270 -12.07 3.30 25.45
N ILE A 271 -11.86 4.62 25.43
CA ILE A 271 -12.61 5.57 26.27
C ILE A 271 -14.12 5.49 25.99
N GLN A 272 -14.52 5.37 24.72
CA GLN A 272 -15.93 5.25 24.36
C GLN A 272 -16.56 3.94 24.85
N ILE A 273 -15.82 2.83 24.77
CA ILE A 273 -16.26 1.51 25.27
C ILE A 273 -16.43 1.57 26.79
N ASP A 274 -15.46 2.09 27.53
CA ASP A 274 -15.52 2.21 28.98
C ASP A 274 -16.73 3.05 29.43
N HIS A 275 -16.99 4.17 28.75
CA HIS A 275 -18.16 5.00 29.02
C HIS A 275 -19.49 4.30 28.70
N ALA A 276 -19.54 3.47 27.66
CA ALA A 276 -20.75 2.71 27.32
C ALA A 276 -21.03 1.63 28.39
N VAL A 277 -20.00 0.89 28.83
CA VAL A 277 -20.13 -0.14 29.87
C VAL A 277 -20.59 0.48 31.20
N ILE A 278 -20.05 1.63 31.59
CA ILE A 278 -20.49 2.34 32.80
C ILE A 278 -21.98 2.71 32.71
N ARG A 279 -22.48 3.13 31.54
CA ARG A 279 -23.90 3.49 31.36
C ARG A 279 -24.84 2.29 31.39
N GLU A 280 -24.40 1.10 31.03
CA GLU A 280 -25.23 -0.13 31.11
C GLU A 280 -25.26 -0.74 32.51
N THR A 281 -24.35 -0.34 33.39
CA THR A 281 -24.23 -0.87 34.76
C THR A 281 -24.92 0.01 35.82
N VAL A 282 -25.48 1.17 35.42
CA VAL A 282 -26.19 2.14 36.27
C VAL A 282 -27.67 2.18 35.88
#